data_AF-A0A2M6XDX1-F1
#
_entry.id   AF-A0A2M6XDX1-F1
#
_cell.length_a   1.000
_cell.length_b   1.000
_cell.length_c   1.000
_cell.angle_alpha   90.00
_cell.angle_beta   90.00
_cell.angle_gamma   90.00
#
_symmetry.space_group_name_H-M   'P 1'
#
loop_
_entity.id
_entity.type
_entity.pdbx_description
1 polymer ?
#
loop_
_entity_poly.entity_id
_entity_poly.type
_entity_poly.pdbx_seq_one_letter_code
_entity_poly.pdbx_strand_id
1 'polypeptide(L)'
;MNRDKRNSSLLIKDKKVQEDIRKLVVARIRTFSEDFRVSIGGVAKGYSKEELVRSVEKNDKIGKEVTAIQMEYLKDMAQGKIYSFDGNSHNKTKL
;
A
#
# COMPACT_ATOMS: atom_id res chain seq x y z
N MET A 1 9.89 25.54 7.48
CA MET A 1 9.18 24.33 7.00
C MET A 1 10.08 23.13 7.25
N ASN A 2 9.84 22.39 8.34
CA ASN A 2 10.82 21.45 8.89
C ASN A 2 10.79 20.10 8.16
N ARG A 3 11.91 19.68 7.54
CA ARG A 3 12.04 18.45 6.75
C ARG A 3 12.24 17.18 7.59
N ASP A 4 12.14 17.29 8.91
CA ASP A 4 12.48 16.20 9.86
C ASP A 4 11.30 15.30 10.27
N LYS A 5 10.08 15.53 9.77
CA LYS A 5 8.91 14.68 10.09
C LYS A 5 8.76 13.42 9.22
N ARG A 6 9.73 13.08 8.36
CA ARG A 6 9.73 11.84 7.55
C ARG A 6 10.54 10.70 8.16
N ASN A 7 10.90 10.79 9.45
CA ASN A 7 11.60 9.70 10.14
C ASN A 7 10.64 8.65 10.73
N SER A 8 9.60 8.27 9.99
CA SER A 8 8.67 7.21 10.38
C SER A 8 9.18 5.81 10.01
N SER A 9 10.30 5.71 9.29
CA SER A 9 11.06 4.48 9.10
C SER A 9 12.06 4.30 10.24
N LEU A 10 11.58 4.11 11.47
CA LEU A 10 12.28 3.20 12.37
C LEU A 10 12.31 1.87 11.62
N LEU A 11 13.45 1.61 10.99
CA LEU A 11 13.77 0.38 10.29
C LEU A 11 13.24 -0.76 11.15
N ILE A 12 12.22 -1.48 10.66
CA ILE A 12 11.83 -2.75 11.26
C ILE A 12 13.06 -3.64 11.04
N LYS A 13 13.98 -3.64 12.01
CA LYS A 13 15.25 -4.38 11.97
C LYS A 13 15.01 -5.88 12.14
N ASP A 14 13.86 -6.23 12.69
CA ASP A 14 13.45 -7.60 12.86
C ASP A 14 13.21 -8.26 11.49
N LYS A 15 14.08 -9.20 11.14
CA LYS A 15 14.01 -9.95 9.89
C LYS A 15 12.69 -10.72 9.75
N LYS A 16 12.15 -11.23 10.86
CA LYS A 16 10.88 -11.96 10.86
C LYS A 16 9.73 -11.02 10.52
N VAL A 17 9.68 -9.84 11.13
CA VAL A 17 8.64 -8.85 10.82
C VAL A 17 8.73 -8.38 9.37
N GLN A 18 9.95 -8.20 8.83
CA GLN A 18 10.14 -7.89 7.40
C GLN A 18 9.62 -9.00 6.48
N GLU A 19 9.83 -10.25 6.85
CA GLU A 19 9.32 -11.40 6.10
C GLU A 19 7.79 -11.49 6.19
N ASP A 20 7.21 -11.30 7.37
CA ASP A 20 5.77 -11.30 7.59
C ASP A 20 5.08 -10.18 6.79
N ILE A 21 5.70 -8.98 6.71
CA ILE A 21 5.24 -7.89 5.85
C ILE A 21 5.25 -8.29 4.37
N ARG A 22 6.32 -8.91 3.87
CA ARG A 22 6.36 -9.38 2.48
C ARG A 22 5.28 -10.42 2.20
N LYS A 23 5.08 -11.38 3.10
CA LYS A 23 4.03 -12.40 2.99
C LYS A 23 2.64 -11.77 2.96
N LEU A 24 2.39 -10.79 3.82
CA LEU A 24 1.13 -10.03 3.84
C LEU A 24 0.88 -9.31 2.51
N VAL A 25 1.90 -8.61 1.98
CA VAL A 25 1.80 -7.90 0.71
C VAL A 25 1.56 -8.87 -0.45
N VAL A 26 2.26 -10.01 -0.50
CA VAL A 26 2.04 -11.06 -1.50
C VAL A 26 0.62 -11.61 -1.41
N ALA A 27 0.14 -11.92 -0.19
CA ALA A 27 -1.22 -12.42 0.02
C ALA A 27 -2.27 -11.43 -0.50
N ARG A 28 -2.08 -10.13 -0.27
CA ARG A 28 -2.97 -9.08 -0.80
C ARG A 28 -2.91 -8.97 -2.32
N ILE A 29 -1.73 -8.95 -2.93
CA ILE A 29 -1.62 -8.92 -4.40
C ILE A 29 -2.30 -10.14 -5.03
N ARG A 30 -2.22 -11.31 -4.37
CA ARG A 30 -2.88 -12.52 -4.85
C ARG A 30 -4.41 -12.43 -4.92
N THR A 31 -5.04 -11.48 -4.23
CA THR A 31 -6.49 -11.26 -4.33
C THR A 31 -6.90 -10.36 -5.50
N PHE A 32 -5.95 -9.80 -6.25
CA PHE A 32 -6.26 -9.03 -7.45
C PHE A 32 -6.77 -9.95 -8.56
N SER A 33 -7.58 -9.39 -9.45
CA SER A 33 -8.06 -10.09 -10.64
C SER A 33 -6.90 -10.47 -11.57
N GLU A 34 -7.10 -11.50 -12.39
CA GLU A 34 -6.07 -12.02 -13.30
C GLU A 34 -5.73 -11.03 -14.42
N ASP A 35 -6.65 -10.14 -14.78
CA ASP A 35 -6.46 -9.07 -15.77
C ASP A 35 -5.84 -7.79 -15.17
N PHE A 36 -5.49 -7.80 -13.88
CA PHE A 36 -4.90 -6.66 -13.20
C PHE A 36 -3.58 -6.23 -13.86
N ARG A 37 -3.49 -4.95 -14.19
CA ARG A 37 -2.25 -4.28 -14.63
C ARG A 37 -2.09 -2.95 -13.92
N VAL A 38 -0.88 -2.64 -13.46
CA VAL A 38 -0.56 -1.32 -12.88
C VAL A 38 0.72 -0.75 -13.49
N SER A 39 0.69 0.52 -13.86
CA SER A 39 1.92 1.22 -14.28
C SER A 39 2.62 1.78 -13.06
N ILE A 40 3.87 1.38 -12.86
CA ILE A 40 4.75 1.90 -11.80
C ILE A 40 5.96 2.53 -12.50
N GLY A 41 6.28 3.77 -12.17
CA GLY A 41 7.41 4.49 -12.77
C GLY A 41 7.28 4.79 -14.27
N GLY A 42 6.05 4.88 -14.80
CA GLY A 42 5.79 5.24 -16.20
C GLY A 42 6.03 4.13 -17.23
N VAL A 43 6.11 2.88 -16.79
CA VAL A 43 6.26 1.72 -17.70
C VAL A 43 4.95 1.51 -18.47
N ALA A 44 5.01 1.68 -19.80
CA ALA A 44 3.85 1.63 -20.70
C ALA A 44 3.09 0.30 -20.67
N LYS A 45 3.80 -0.84 -20.55
CA LYS A 45 3.19 -2.16 -20.51
C LYS A 45 2.40 -2.41 -19.20
N GLY A 46 2.74 -1.70 -18.12
CA GLY A 46 2.31 -2.02 -16.76
C GLY A 46 2.79 -3.41 -16.28
N TYR A 47 2.70 -3.63 -14.97
CA TYR A 47 3.05 -4.87 -14.30
C TYR A 47 1.80 -5.72 -14.04
N SER A 48 1.86 -7.01 -14.36
CA SER A 48 0.83 -7.97 -13.96
C SER A 48 0.93 -8.32 -12.47
N LYS A 49 -0.13 -8.93 -11.94
CA LYS A 49 -0.17 -9.51 -10.59
C LYS A 49 1.05 -10.42 -10.30
N GLU A 50 1.40 -11.31 -11.21
CA GLU A 50 2.52 -12.27 -11.05
C GLU A 50 3.87 -11.55 -11.08
N GLU A 51 4.02 -10.52 -11.92
CA GLU A 51 5.22 -9.70 -11.97
C GLU A 51 5.44 -8.97 -10.64
N LEU A 52 4.37 -8.42 -10.05
CA LEU A 52 4.43 -7.78 -8.73
C LEU A 52 4.76 -8.78 -7.62
N VAL A 53 4.12 -9.95 -7.59
CA VAL A 53 4.42 -11.01 -6.59
C VAL A 53 5.90 -11.37 -6.65
N ARG A 54 6.43 -11.65 -7.85
CA ARG A 54 7.85 -12.00 -8.02
C ARG A 54 8.77 -10.88 -7.56
N SER A 55 8.46 -9.62 -7.86
CA SER A 55 9.29 -8.48 -7.43
C SER A 55 9.28 -8.30 -5.91
N VAL A 56 8.12 -8.47 -5.24
CA VAL A 56 8.02 -8.41 -3.77
C VAL A 56 8.80 -9.53 -3.11
N GLU A 57 8.69 -10.77 -3.61
CA GLU A 57 9.44 -11.93 -3.11
C GLU A 57 10.96 -11.73 -3.26
N LYS A 58 11.39 -11.18 -4.41
CA LYS A 58 12.80 -10.84 -4.67
C LYS A 58 13.30 -9.63 -3.87
N ASN A 59 12.39 -8.85 -3.28
CA ASN A 59 12.70 -7.60 -2.59
C ASN A 59 13.53 -6.64 -3.47
N ASP A 60 13.22 -6.61 -4.77
CA ASP A 60 13.89 -5.72 -5.73
C ASP A 60 13.37 -4.28 -5.61
N LYS A 61 13.83 -3.37 -6.48
CA LYS A 61 13.44 -1.96 -6.43
C LYS A 61 11.90 -1.79 -6.52
N ILE A 62 11.27 -2.49 -7.45
CA ILE A 62 9.81 -2.43 -7.66
C ILE A 62 9.10 -3.10 -6.48
N GLY A 63 9.58 -4.27 -6.03
CA GLY A 63 9.02 -4.98 -4.88
C GLY A 63 9.02 -4.15 -3.60
N LYS A 64 10.10 -3.39 -3.36
CA LYS A 64 10.20 -2.47 -2.22
C LYS A 64 9.21 -1.33 -2.31
N GLU A 65 9.06 -0.73 -3.49
CA GLU A 65 8.12 0.37 -3.72
C GLU A 65 6.67 -0.10 -3.56
N VAL A 66 6.33 -1.25 -4.14
CA VAL A 66 5.03 -1.89 -3.99
C VAL A 66 4.76 -2.21 -2.51
N THR A 67 5.73 -2.78 -1.81
CA THR A 67 5.60 -3.05 -0.36
C THR A 67 5.31 -1.78 0.42
N ALA A 68 6.01 -0.68 0.14
CA ALA A 68 5.79 0.59 0.80
C ALA A 68 4.37 1.13 0.56
N ILE A 69 3.92 1.15 -0.70
CA ILE A 69 2.58 1.61 -1.09
C ILE A 69 1.49 0.77 -0.43
N GLN A 70 1.62 -0.56 -0.44
CA GLN A 70 0.63 -1.45 0.16
C GLN A 70 0.56 -1.28 1.69
N MET A 71 1.71 -1.09 2.34
CA MET A 71 1.73 -0.85 3.78
C MET A 71 1.20 0.53 4.17
N GLU A 72 1.42 1.55 3.34
CA GLU A 72 0.80 2.87 3.53
C GLU A 72 -0.72 2.78 3.43
N TYR A 73 -1.23 2.13 2.38
CA TYR A 73 -2.66 1.87 2.21
C TYR A 73 -3.28 1.14 3.41
N LEU A 74 -2.64 0.08 3.91
CA LEU A 74 -3.13 -0.66 5.08
C LEU A 74 -3.13 0.18 6.36
N LYS A 75 -2.13 1.04 6.55
CA LYS A 75 -2.09 1.96 7.70
C LYS A 75 -3.21 3.00 7.62
N ASP A 76 -3.41 3.59 6.45
CA ASP A 76 -4.48 4.58 6.24
C ASP A 76 -5.87 3.96 6.41
N MET A 77 -6.05 2.73 5.94
CA MET A 77 -7.28 1.96 6.19
C MET A 77 -7.50 1.73 7.68
N ALA A 78 -6.49 1.26 8.41
CA ALA A 78 -6.58 1.00 9.84
C ALA A 78 -6.83 2.29 10.66
N GLN A 79 -6.39 3.44 10.14
CA GLN A 79 -6.65 4.76 10.73
C GLN A 79 -8.02 5.34 10.34
N GLY A 80 -8.82 4.61 9.57
CA GLY A 80 -10.14 5.04 9.14
C GLY A 80 -10.12 6.13 8.06
N LYS A 81 -8.98 6.49 7.47
CA LYS A 81 -8.88 7.55 6.46
C LYS A 81 -9.53 7.20 5.13
N ILE A 82 -9.66 5.90 4.85
CA ILE A 82 -10.22 5.38 3.59
C ILE A 82 -11.74 5.20 3.69
N TYR A 83 -12.25 4.88 4.88
CA TYR A 83 -13.67 4.57 5.11
C TYR A 83 -14.32 5.48 6.14
N SER A 84 -13.84 6.72 6.29
CA SER A 84 -14.52 7.72 7.12
C SER A 84 -15.98 7.81 6.66
N PHE A 85 -16.88 7.35 7.52
CA PHE A 85 -18.31 7.44 7.29
C PHE A 85 -18.71 8.90 7.50
N ASP A 86 -18.96 9.63 6.40
CA ASP A 86 -19.47 11.00 6.42
C ASP A 86 -20.95 11.00 6.86
N GLY A 87 -21.22 10.57 8.10
CA GLY A 87 -22.55 10.44 8.69
C GLY A 87 -23.19 11.77 9.11
N ASN A 88 -22.97 12.88 8.39
CA ASN A 88 -23.67 14.12 8.68
C ASN A 88 -23.88 15.00 7.44
N SER A 89 -24.67 14.51 6.50
CA SER A 89 -25.42 15.35 5.57
C SER A 89 -26.90 15.16 5.90
N HIS A 90 -27.67 16.25 5.99
CA HIS A 90 -29.11 16.36 6.31
C HIS A 90 -29.48 16.74 7.75
N ASN A 91 -29.05 17.92 8.21
CA ASN A 91 -29.96 18.79 8.98
C ASN A 91 -29.56 20.28 8.96
N LYS A 92 -29.71 20.92 7.80
CA LYS A 92 -29.95 22.37 7.64
C LYS A 92 -30.80 22.44 6.36
N THR A 93 -32.10 22.67 6.42
CA THR A 93 -32.69 24.00 6.60
C THR A 93 -34.05 23.89 7.27
N LYS A 94 -34.16 24.36 8.52
CA LYS A 94 -35.33 25.15 8.92
C LYS A 94 -35.08 26.55 8.40
N LEU A 95 -35.99 27.06 7.58
CA LEU A 95 -36.46 28.46 7.50
C LEU A 95 -37.67 28.47 6.55
#